data_AF-A3VH29-F1
#
_entry.id   AF-A3VH29-F1
#
_cell.length_a   1.000
_cell.length_b   1.000
_cell.length_c   1.000
_cell.angle_alpha   90.00
_cell.angle_beta   90.00
_cell.angle_gamma   90.00
#
_symmetry.space_group_name_H-M   'P 1'
#
loop_
_entity.id
_entity.type
_entity.pdbx_description
1 polymer ?
#
loop_
_entity_poly.entity_id
_entity_poly.type
_entity_poly.pdbx_seq_one_letter_code
_entity_poly.pdbx_strand_id
1 'polypeptide(L)' 'MSPRPGRITDVIESPLPKERPLDIRDSKEFLDVAHRVREGLREGHSYD' A
#
# COMPACT_ATOMS: atom_id res chain seq x y z
N MET A 1 8.67 11.76 -23.82
CA MET A 1 8.40 10.93 -22.64
C MET A 1 7.85 9.61 -23.12
N SER A 2 8.53 8.49 -22.88
CA SER A 2 7.90 7.19 -23.15
C SER A 2 6.74 7.02 -22.15
N PRO A 3 5.59 6.49 -22.58
CA PRO A 3 4.58 6.07 -21.62
C PRO A 3 5.22 4.99 -20.75
N ARG A 4 5.31 5.23 -19.45
CA ARG A 4 5.50 4.18 -18.45
C ARG A 4 4.09 3.75 -18.06
N PRO A 5 3.46 2.79 -18.77
CA PRO A 5 2.15 2.32 -18.38
C PRO A 5 2.26 1.82 -16.94
N GLY A 6 1.45 2.38 -16.04
CA GLY A 6 1.43 1.95 -14.64
C GLY A 6 1.13 0.45 -14.60
N ARG A 7 1.99 -0.32 -13.92
CA ARG A 7 1.77 -1.75 -13.69
C ARG A 7 1.21 -1.91 -12.28
N ILE A 8 0.16 -2.71 -12.14
CA ILE A 8 -0.32 -3.17 -10.84
C ILE A 8 0.63 -4.28 -10.38
N THR A 9 1.32 -4.07 -9.27
CA THR A 9 2.29 -5.04 -8.70
C THR A 9 1.62 -6.00 -7.72
N ASP A 10 0.68 -5.51 -6.92
CA ASP A 10 -0.04 -6.29 -5.91
C ASP A 10 -1.46 -5.73 -5.73
N VAL A 11 -2.40 -6.61 -5.37
CA VAL A 11 -3.78 -6.26 -5.00
C VAL A 11 -3.98 -6.62 -3.54
N ILE A 12 -4.21 -5.61 -2.71
CA ILE A 12 -4.36 -5.75 -1.27
C ILE A 12 -5.84 -5.59 -0.92
N GLU A 13 -6.46 -6.64 -0.41
CA GLU A 13 -7.78 -6.53 0.22
C GLU A 13 -7.64 -5.78 1.55
N SER A 14 -8.46 -4.74 1.74
CA SER A 14 -8.36 -3.88 2.92
C SER A 14 -9.15 -4.47 4.08
N PRO A 15 -8.50 -4.86 5.20
CA PRO A 15 -9.20 -5.28 6.41
C PRO A 15 -9.78 -4.10 7.20
N LEU A 16 -9.52 -2.86 6.76
CA LEU A 16 -9.89 -1.66 7.50
C LEU A 16 -11.36 -1.32 7.32
N PRO A 17 -12.01 -0.75 8.36
CA PRO A 17 -13.36 -0.25 8.25
C PRO A 17 -13.49 0.85 7.19
N LYS A 18 -14.73 1.09 6.77
CA LYS A 18 -15.06 2.12 5.78
C LYS A 18 -14.78 3.53 6.30
N GLU A 19 -15.12 3.79 7.56
CA GLU A 19 -14.75 5.02 8.26
C GLU A 19 -13.33 4.89 8.79
N ARG A 20 -12.46 5.86 8.49
CA ARG A 20 -11.03 5.81 8.82
C ARG A 20 -10.59 7.05 9.60
N PRO A 21 -11.00 7.16 10.87
CA PRO A 21 -10.57 8.25 11.73
C PRO A 21 -9.07 8.14 12.07
N LEU A 22 -8.49 9.18 12.68
CA LEU A 22 -7.04 9.25 12.88
C LEU A 22 -6.50 8.27 13.94
N ASP A 23 -7.32 7.91 14.90
CA ASP A 23 -7.04 6.97 16.00
C ASP A 23 -6.72 5.55 15.52
N ILE A 24 -7.24 5.12 14.36
CA ILE A 24 -6.94 3.77 13.85
C ILE A 24 -5.49 3.61 13.37
N ARG A 25 -4.71 4.70 13.27
CA ARG A 25 -3.33 4.66 12.76
C ARG A 25 -2.40 3.79 13.60
N ASP A 26 -2.71 3.65 14.89
CA ASP A 26 -1.94 2.84 15.83
C ASP A 26 -2.47 1.39 15.93
N SER A 27 -3.56 1.07 15.21
CA SER A 27 -4.10 -0.29 15.17
C SER A 27 -3.16 -1.23 14.42
N LYS A 28 -3.15 -2.50 14.83
CA LYS A 28 -2.31 -3.53 14.22
C LYS A 28 -2.63 -3.71 12.74
N GLU A 29 -3.91 -3.74 12.39
CA GLU A 29 -4.41 -3.89 11.02
C GLU A 29 -3.96 -2.75 10.11
N PHE A 30 -4.00 -1.51 10.61
CA PHE A 30 -3.53 -0.36 9.85
C PHE A 30 -2.03 -0.43 9.59
N LEU A 31 -1.25 -0.72 10.65
CA LEU A 31 0.20 -0.81 10.55
C LEU A 31 0.65 -1.93 9.60
N ASP A 32 -0.03 -3.07 9.62
CA ASP A 32 0.27 -4.22 8.76
C ASP A 32 -0.01 -3.91 7.27
N VAL A 33 -1.15 -3.30 6.97
CA VAL A 33 -1.48 -2.85 5.60
C VAL A 33 -0.49 -1.77 5.14
N ALA A 34 -0.19 -0.80 5.98
CA ALA A 34 0.77 0.26 5.67
C ALA A 34 2.19 -0.27 5.45
N HIS A 35 2.60 -1.30 6.19
CA HIS A 35 3.85 -1.99 5.96
C HIS A 35 3.86 -2.68 4.59
N ARG A 36 2.83 -3.48 4.25
CA ARG A 36 2.74 -4.17 2.95
C ARG A 36 2.74 -3.20 1.77
N VAL A 37 2.01 -2.09 1.85
CA VAL A 37 2.01 -1.04 0.80
C VAL A 37 3.40 -0.46 0.61
N ARG A 38 4.13 -0.18 1.70
CA ARG A 38 5.51 0.36 1.63
C ARG A 38 6.46 -0.60 0.94
N GLU A 39 6.39 -1.89 1.26
CA GLU A 39 7.23 -2.91 0.62
C GLU A 39 6.89 -3.08 -0.87
N GLY A 40 5.61 -3.16 -1.24
CA GLY A 40 5.20 -3.29 -2.63
C GLY A 40 5.56 -2.07 -3.50
N LEU A 41 5.51 -0.86 -2.92
CA LEU A 41 6.02 0.34 -3.59
C LEU A 41 7.54 0.28 -3.75
N ARG A 42 8.28 -0.10 -2.70
CA ARG A 42 9.74 -0.26 -2.77
C ARG A 42 10.13 -1.21 -3.89
N GLU A 43 9.54 -2.41 -3.94
CA GLU A 43 9.80 -3.41 -4.98
C GLU A 43 9.50 -2.89 -6.39
N GLY A 44 8.38 -2.17 -6.56
CA GLY A 44 8.02 -1.55 -7.83
C GLY A 44 8.96 -0.42 -8.29
N HIS A 45 9.66 0.21 -7.34
CA HIS A 45 10.66 1.25 -7.60
C HIS A 45 12.10 0.70 -7.68
N SER A 46 12.34 -0.55 -7.30
CA SER A 46 13.66 -1.20 -7.34
C SER A 46 14.06 -1.77 -8.71
N TYR A 47 13.32 -1.45 -9.78
CA TYR A 47 13.75 -1.71 -11.16
C TYR A 47 14.70 -0.60 -11.63
N ASP A 48 15.94 -0.64 -11.13
CA ASP A 48 17.14 -0.15 -11.83
C ASP A 48 18.03 -1.37 -12.11
#